data_AF-A0A537FVX2-F1
#
_entry.id   AF-A0A537FVX2-F1
#
_cell.length_a   1.000
_cell.length_b   1.000
_cell.length_c   1.000
_cell.angle_alpha   90.00
_cell.angle_beta   90.00
_cell.angle_gamma   90.00
#
_symmetry.space_group_name_H-M   'P 1'
#
loop_
_entity.id
_entity.type
_entity.pdbx_description
1 polymer ?
#
loop_
_entity_poly.entity_id
_entity_poly.type
_entity_poly.pdbx_seq_one_letter_code
_entity_poly.pdbx_strand_id
1 'polypeptide(L)'
;MGTLVNASSALALGLPLVIVMVGAVLGKFAGGFLGAKFAKIERPLLVGSILIPRGEFSLVLAKAGVDSGLVPPQLYQVAGFAVLITTLTSSIVGKRFAQEPRS
;
A
#
# COMPACT_ATOMS: atom_id res chain seq x y z
N MET A 1 24.70 1.51 6.67
CA MET A 1 23.68 1.38 7.74
C MET A 1 23.10 2.77 7.96
N GLY A 2 21.84 3.01 7.58
CA GLY A 2 21.22 4.34 7.51
C GLY A 2 21.00 4.75 6.05
N THR A 3 19.81 5.05 5.54
CA THR A 3 18.51 5.38 6.16
C THR A 3 17.43 4.49 5.51
N LEU A 4 16.43 4.01 6.28
CA LEU A 4 15.30 3.22 5.75
C LEU A 4 14.49 3.97 4.68
N VAL A 5 14.62 5.30 4.67
CA VAL A 5 13.98 6.20 3.74
C VAL A 5 15.02 7.21 3.26
N ASN A 6 15.31 7.22 1.97
CA ASN A 6 16.02 8.32 1.34
C ASN A 6 15.03 9.09 0.46
N ALA A 7 14.59 10.26 0.94
CA ALA A 7 13.63 11.09 0.23
C ALA A 7 14.15 11.51 -1.15
N SER A 8 15.47 11.71 -1.32
CA SER A 8 16.04 12.10 -2.61
C SER A 8 15.95 11.00 -3.66
N SER A 9 16.15 9.74 -3.28
CA SER A 9 16.01 8.58 -4.17
C SER A 9 14.55 8.30 -4.54
N ALA A 10 13.63 8.49 -3.58
CA ALA A 10 12.20 8.40 -3.82
C ALA A 10 11.70 9.53 -4.76
N LEU A 11 12.21 10.75 -4.59
CA LEU A 11 11.87 11.90 -5.41
C LEU A 11 12.47 11.81 -6.83
N ALA A 12 13.67 11.23 -6.96
CA ALA A 12 14.30 10.95 -8.26
C ALA A 12 13.50 9.97 -9.11
N LEU A 13 12.78 9.04 -8.47
CA LEU A 13 11.81 8.14 -9.11
C LEU A 13 10.40 8.74 -9.18
N GLY A 14 10.24 10.05 -8.98
CA GLY A 14 8.99 10.71 -8.62
C GLY A 14 7.76 10.27 -9.42
N LEU A 15 7.84 10.27 -10.76
CA LEU A 15 6.71 9.89 -11.61
C LEU A 15 6.35 8.39 -11.51
N PRO A 16 7.26 7.43 -11.75
CA PRO A 16 6.94 6.00 -11.62
C PRO A 16 6.53 5.60 -10.19
N LEU A 17 7.11 6.25 -9.16
CA LEU A 17 6.73 6.01 -7.77
C LEU A 17 5.27 6.37 -7.51
N VAL A 18 4.85 7.56 -7.97
CA VAL A 18 3.46 8.03 -7.82
C VAL A 18 2.50 7.11 -8.56
N ILE A 19 2.83 6.68 -9.79
CA ILE A 19 1.99 5.77 -10.56
C ILE A 19 1.80 4.43 -9.83
N VAL A 20 2.89 3.84 -9.34
CA VAL A 20 2.84 2.57 -8.58
C VAL A 20 2.03 2.75 -7.29
N MET A 21 2.18 3.87 -6.60
CA MET A 21 1.48 4.15 -5.35
C MET A 21 -0.02 4.35 -5.57
N VAL A 22 -0.40 5.18 -6.55
CA VAL A 22 -1.80 5.41 -6.93
C VAL A 22 -2.43 4.11 -7.43
N GLY A 23 -1.74 3.37 -8.30
CA GLY A 23 -2.20 2.07 -8.78
C GLY A 23 -2.35 1.04 -7.66
N ALA A 24 -1.44 1.01 -6.68
CA ALA A 24 -1.52 0.11 -5.56
C ALA A 24 -2.72 0.42 -4.63
N VAL A 25 -2.97 1.70 -4.35
CA VAL A 25 -4.11 2.11 -3.50
C VAL A 25 -5.43 1.90 -4.24
N LEU A 26 -5.56 2.44 -5.46
CA LEU A 26 -6.78 2.32 -6.25
C LEU A 26 -7.08 0.87 -6.64
N GLY A 27 -6.06 0.12 -7.08
CA GLY A 27 -6.23 -1.28 -7.48
C GLY A 27 -6.69 -2.16 -6.34
N LYS A 28 -6.14 -1.97 -5.13
CA LYS A 28 -6.59 -2.72 -3.96
C LYS A 28 -7.96 -2.29 -3.46
N PHE A 29 -8.24 -0.99 -3.44
CA PHE A 29 -9.55 -0.50 -3.02
C PHE A 29 -10.66 -0.93 -4.00
N ALA A 30 -10.45 -0.70 -5.30
CA ALA A 30 -11.39 -1.10 -6.34
C ALA A 30 -11.52 -2.63 -6.42
N GLY A 31 -10.41 -3.38 -6.39
CA GLY A 31 -10.42 -4.83 -6.40
C GLY A 31 -11.14 -5.42 -5.19
N GLY A 32 -10.91 -4.86 -3.99
CA GLY A 32 -11.60 -5.25 -2.77
C GLY A 32 -13.10 -4.94 -2.81
N PHE A 33 -13.48 -3.77 -3.32
CA PHE A 33 -14.87 -3.38 -3.50
C PHE A 33 -15.60 -4.26 -4.53
N LEU A 34 -15.01 -4.46 -5.71
CA LEU A 34 -15.55 -5.31 -6.77
C LEU A 34 -15.66 -6.77 -6.28
N GLY A 35 -14.62 -7.31 -5.66
CA GLY A 35 -14.62 -8.66 -5.09
C GLY A 35 -15.71 -8.86 -4.04
N ALA A 36 -15.88 -7.89 -3.13
CA ALA A 36 -16.94 -7.92 -2.14
C ALA A 36 -18.35 -7.82 -2.76
N LYS A 37 -18.49 -7.04 -3.85
CA LYS A 37 -19.75 -6.94 -4.61
C LYS A 37 -20.10 -8.27 -5.28
N PHE A 38 -19.13 -8.95 -5.89
CA PHE A 38 -19.34 -10.29 -6.47
C PHE A 38 -19.67 -11.34 -5.41
N ALA A 39 -19.04 -11.24 -4.23
CA ALA A 39 -19.30 -12.12 -3.10
C ALA A 39 -20.57 -11.76 -2.31
N LYS A 40 -21.35 -10.75 -2.73
CA LYS A 40 -22.57 -10.26 -2.06
C LYS A 40 -22.36 -9.90 -0.58
N ILE A 41 -21.19 -9.40 -0.23
CA ILE A 41 -20.90 -8.93 1.14
C ILE A 41 -21.64 -7.61 1.36
N GLU A 42 -22.35 -7.48 2.48
CA GLU A 42 -23.18 -6.30 2.79
C GLU A 42 -22.41 -4.99 2.85
N ARG A 43 -21.09 -5.04 3.14
CA ARG A 43 -20.22 -3.86 3.34
C ARG A 43 -19.01 -3.85 2.40
N PRO A 44 -19.19 -3.71 1.07
CA PRO A 44 -18.11 -3.82 0.09
C PRO A 44 -17.08 -2.69 0.19
N LEU A 45 -17.49 -1.49 0.62
CA LEU A 45 -16.61 -0.34 0.85
C LEU A 45 -15.64 -0.58 2.02
N LEU A 46 -16.14 -1.22 3.07
CA LEU A 46 -15.36 -1.57 4.25
C LEU A 46 -14.30 -2.62 3.90
N VAL A 47 -14.67 -3.63 3.10
CA VAL A 47 -13.72 -4.63 2.57
C VAL A 47 -12.63 -3.98 1.71
N GLY A 48 -13.00 -3.06 0.81
CA GLY A 48 -12.04 -2.30 0.01
C GLY A 48 -11.02 -1.54 0.86
N SER A 49 -11.46 -0.92 1.97
CA SER A 49 -10.58 -0.19 2.88
C SER A 49 -9.64 -1.08 3.70
N ILE A 50 -10.12 -2.25 4.15
CA ILE A 50 -9.35 -3.22 4.95
C ILE A 50 -8.25 -3.89 4.12
N LEU A 51 -8.38 -3.95 2.80
CA LEU A 51 -7.40 -4.60 1.92
C LEU A 51 -6.21 -3.69 1.54
N ILE A 52 -6.28 -2.40 1.84
CA ILE A 52 -5.21 -1.44 1.59
C ILE A 52 -3.89 -1.72 2.35
N PRO A 53 -3.83 -2.29 3.58
CA PRO A 53 -2.62 -2.20 4.37
C PRO A 53 -1.49 -3.01 3.74
N ARG A 54 -0.37 -2.31 3.56
CA ARG A 54 0.95 -2.88 3.37
C ARG A 54 1.59 -2.91 4.74
N GLY A 55 1.96 -4.09 5.20
CA GLY A 55 2.63 -4.30 6.49
C GLY A 55 4.05 -4.83 6.30
N GLU A 56 4.60 -5.40 7.36
CA GLU A 56 5.96 -5.97 7.42
C GLU A 56 6.24 -6.97 6.29
N PHE A 57 5.24 -7.74 5.86
CA PHE A 57 5.37 -8.69 4.75
C PHE A 57 5.83 -8.03 3.43
N SER A 58 5.42 -6.78 3.17
CA SER A 58 5.88 -6.05 1.97
C SER A 58 7.36 -5.66 2.06
N LEU A 59 7.87 -5.38 3.27
CA LEU A 59 9.28 -5.12 3.51
C LEU A 59 10.09 -6.41 3.38
N VAL A 60 9.59 -7.52 3.92
CA VAL A 60 10.23 -8.84 3.80
C VAL A 60 10.37 -9.23 2.33
N LEU A 61 9.30 -9.09 1.52
CA LEU A 61 9.34 -9.40 0.10
C LEU A 61 10.29 -8.45 -0.66
N ALA A 62 10.27 -7.15 -0.35
CA ALA A 62 11.20 -6.20 -0.95
C ALA A 62 12.66 -6.55 -0.60
N LYS A 63 12.93 -6.97 0.63
CA LYS A 63 14.27 -7.39 1.07
C LYS A 63 14.71 -8.67 0.36
N ALA A 64 13.82 -9.65 0.23
CA ALA A 64 14.09 -10.87 -0.53
C ALA A 64 14.39 -10.58 -2.01
N GLY A 65 13.71 -9.60 -2.61
CA GLY A 65 13.99 -9.14 -3.98
C GLY A 65 15.37 -8.49 -4.14
N VAL A 66 15.81 -7.73 -3.13
CA VAL A 66 17.17 -7.16 -3.12
C VAL A 66 18.22 -8.24 -2.88
N ASP A 67 17.96 -9.18 -1.96
CA ASP A 67 18.91 -10.24 -1.60
C ASP A 67 19.11 -11.28 -2.71
N SER A 68 18.07 -11.49 -3.53
CA SER A 68 18.15 -12.31 -4.73
C SER A 68 18.76 -11.58 -5.94
N GLY A 69 19.08 -10.28 -5.82
CA GLY A 69 19.59 -9.46 -6.92
C GLY A 69 18.56 -9.14 -8.01
N LEU A 70 17.29 -9.53 -7.83
CA LEU A 70 16.21 -9.25 -8.77
C LEU A 70 15.85 -7.75 -8.83
N VAL A 71 16.12 -7.04 -7.74
CA VAL A 71 15.66 -5.67 -7.55
C VAL A 71 16.80 -4.81 -6.99
N PRO A 72 17.07 -3.61 -7.57
CA PRO A 72 18.06 -2.68 -7.03
C PRO A 72 17.79 -2.30 -5.56
N PRO A 73 18.82 -2.12 -4.71
CA PRO A 73 18.68 -1.76 -3.30
C PRO A 73 17.85 -0.47 -3.04
N GLN A 74 17.82 0.44 -4.00
CA GLN A 74 17.06 1.69 -3.94
C GLN A 74 15.55 1.43 -3.87
N LEU A 75 15.07 0.32 -4.45
CA LEU A 75 13.65 -0.03 -4.43
C LEU A 75 13.18 -0.56 -3.07
N TYR A 76 14.09 -1.03 -2.21
CA TYR A 76 13.75 -1.36 -0.82
C TYR A 76 13.35 -0.10 -0.03
N GLN A 77 14.06 1.01 -0.24
CA GLN A 77 13.73 2.29 0.41
C GLN A 77 12.39 2.84 -0.11
N VAL A 78 12.13 2.70 -1.41
CA VAL A 78 10.84 3.01 -2.03
C VAL A 78 9.71 2.18 -1.42
N ALA A 79 9.90 0.86 -1.27
CA ALA A 79 8.92 -0.01 -0.65
C ALA A 79 8.65 0.40 0.81
N GLY A 80 9.69 0.76 1.55
CA GLY A 80 9.57 1.31 2.90
C GLY A 80 8.72 2.58 2.96
N PHE A 81 8.98 3.52 2.06
CA PHE A 81 8.18 4.76 1.97
C PHE A 81 6.72 4.49 1.57
N ALA A 82 6.51 3.56 0.64
CA ALA A 82 5.18 3.16 0.22
C ALA A 82 4.37 2.49 1.34
N VAL A 83 5.00 1.62 2.12
CA VAL A 83 4.42 1.03 3.33
C VAL A 83 4.01 2.13 4.30
N LEU A 84 4.94 3.04 4.62
CA LEU A 84 4.70 4.14 5.56
C LEU A 84 3.49 5.00 5.15
N ILE A 85 3.44 5.42 3.87
CA ILE A 85 2.33 6.21 3.35
C ILE A 85 1.03 5.42 3.36
N THR A 86 1.02 4.19 2.85
CA THR A 86 -0.21 3.38 2.78
C THR A 86 -0.76 3.01 4.17
N THR A 87 0.10 2.80 5.16
CA THR A 87 -0.32 2.60 6.57
C THR A 87 -0.97 3.87 7.13
N LEU A 88 -0.38 5.04 6.90
CA LEU A 88 -0.97 6.32 7.32
C LEU A 88 -2.30 6.59 6.60
N THR A 89 -2.35 6.38 5.29
CA THR A 89 -3.59 6.49 4.50
C THR A 89 -4.65 5.52 4.99
N SER A 90 -4.30 4.27 5.26
CA SER A 90 -5.23 3.26 5.79
C SER A 90 -5.76 3.65 7.17
N SER A 91 -4.95 4.24 8.05
CA SER A 91 -5.41 4.75 9.35
C SER A 91 -6.43 5.90 9.19
N ILE A 92 -6.19 6.81 8.24
CA ILE A 92 -7.09 7.94 7.96
C ILE A 92 -8.39 7.46 7.31
N VAL A 93 -8.29 6.64 6.27
CA VAL A 93 -9.39 6.07 5.50
C VAL A 93 -10.22 5.13 6.38
N GLY A 94 -9.56 4.24 7.12
CA GLY A 94 -10.19 3.31 8.06
C GLY A 94 -10.99 4.02 9.14
N LYS A 95 -10.51 5.13 9.70
CA LYS A 95 -11.30 5.95 10.64
C LYS A 95 -12.55 6.56 10.01
N ARG A 96 -12.51 6.91 8.72
CA ARG A 96 -13.68 7.47 8.01
C ARG A 96 -14.72 6.40 7.67
N PHE A 97 -14.28 5.22 7.24
CA PHE A 97 -15.18 4.14 6.81
C PHE A 97 -15.58 3.15 7.93
N ALA A 98 -14.82 3.06 9.02
CA ALA A 98 -15.23 2.31 10.22
C ALA A 98 -16.32 3.06 11.03
N GLN A 99 -16.59 4.33 10.71
CA GLN A 99 -17.71 5.10 11.25
C GLN A 99 -19.00 4.97 10.42
N GLU A 100 -19.02 4.16 9.35
CA GLU A 100 -20.26 3.82 8.65
C GLU A 100 -21.17 3.04 9.63
N PRO A 101 -22.31 3.62 10.05
CA PRO A 101 -23.08 3.12 11.17
C PRO A 101 -23.56 1.68 10.97
N ARG A 102 -23.73 0.98 12.10
CA ARG A 102 -24.60 -0.20 12.20
C ARG A 102 -26.02 0.25 11.86
N SER A 103 -26.38 0.22 10.58
CA SER A 103 -27.78 0.11 10.19
C SER A 103 -28.18 -1.35 10.15
#